data_AF-A0A9P7P5I2-F1
#
_entry.id   AF-A0A9P7P5I2-F1
#
_cell.length_a   1.000
_cell.length_b   1.000
_cell.length_c   1.000
_cell.angle_alpha   90.00
_cell.angle_beta   90.00
_cell.angle_gamma   90.00
#
_symmetry.space_group_name_H-M   'P 1'
#
loop_
_entity.id
_entity.type
_entity.pdbx_description
1 polymer ?
#
loop_
_entity_poly.entity_id
_entity_poly.type
_entity_poly.pdbx_seq_one_letter_code
_entity_poly.pdbx_strand_id
1 'polypeptide(L)'
;MRPDPAGKAISRLVTDLMATEDGTAYFVNKIWGISRRYDLVGAQAHPLVGCSMPDFQLEDGSYLGSKLHEGKFMTVDFSSSQLLEEATDLVQNRVGYLSCFVKDRLGMNAMLLRPDGVVAWVAEDEVKIDSWKLALSQWMILSGEA
;
A
#
# COMPACT_ATOMS: atom_id res chain seq x y z
N MET A 1 5.44 19.29 26.31
CA MET A 1 6.61 19.09 27.21
C MET A 1 6.48 20.00 28.42
N ARG A 2 7.09 19.65 29.56
CA ARG A 2 7.13 20.56 30.72
C ARG A 2 8.00 21.79 30.37
N PRO A 3 7.62 23.02 30.76
CA PRO A 3 8.36 24.23 30.42
C PRO A 3 9.58 24.51 31.34
N ASP A 4 10.11 23.46 31.99
CA ASP A 4 11.28 23.51 32.87
C ASP A 4 12.59 23.43 32.06
N PRO A 5 13.76 23.72 32.67
CA PRO A 5 15.04 23.68 31.96
C PRO A 5 15.32 22.33 31.29
N ALA A 6 14.96 21.22 31.94
CA ALA A 6 15.08 19.88 31.38
C ALA A 6 14.19 19.69 30.15
N GLY A 7 12.92 20.13 30.21
CA GLY A 7 12.01 20.10 29.07
C GLY A 7 12.47 20.99 27.91
N LYS A 8 13.07 22.15 28.19
CA LYS A 8 13.67 23.00 27.15
C LYS A 8 14.87 22.32 26.47
N ALA A 9 15.71 21.61 27.23
CA ALA A 9 16.84 20.87 26.67
C ALA A 9 16.40 19.74 25.75
N ILE A 10 15.43 18.93 26.19
CA ILE A 10 14.85 17.87 25.36
C ILE A 10 14.15 18.47 24.13
N SER A 11 13.49 19.64 24.26
CA SER A 11 12.78 20.27 23.14
C SER A 11 13.76 20.70 22.05
N ARG A 12 14.94 21.21 22.43
CA ARG A 12 16.01 21.54 21.49
C ARG A 12 16.52 20.31 20.79
N LEU A 13 16.83 19.24 21.51
CA LEU A 13 17.28 17.97 20.92
C LEU A 13 16.27 17.42 19.90
N VAL A 14 14.97 17.43 20.23
CA VAL A 14 13.92 16.98 19.30
C VAL A 14 13.82 17.89 18.08
N THR A 15 14.01 19.20 18.26
CA THR A 15 14.01 20.17 17.15
C THR A 15 15.23 19.96 16.25
N ASP A 16 16.41 19.74 16.81
CA ASP A 16 17.64 19.47 16.07
C ASP A 16 17.52 18.15 15.30
N LEU A 17 16.90 17.13 15.89
CA LEU A 17 16.61 15.87 15.20
C LEU A 17 15.63 16.08 14.04
N MET A 18 14.54 16.82 14.25
CA MET A 18 13.59 17.17 13.19
C MET A 18 14.23 18.03 12.09
N ALA A 19 15.31 18.77 12.36
CA ALA A 19 16.00 19.55 11.34
C ALA A 19 16.82 18.70 10.35
N THR A 20 16.99 17.40 10.61
CA THR A 20 17.59 16.45 9.66
C THR A 20 16.55 15.91 8.68
N GLU A 21 16.98 15.48 7.48
CA GLU A 21 16.09 14.86 6.50
C GLU A 21 15.42 13.59 7.06
N ASP A 22 16.21 12.68 7.64
CA ASP A 22 15.72 11.44 8.25
C ASP A 22 14.77 11.69 9.42
N GLY A 23 15.09 12.67 10.28
CA GLY A 23 14.24 13.04 11.40
C GLY A 23 12.93 13.67 10.95
N THR A 24 12.96 14.56 9.96
CA THR A 24 11.75 15.10 9.33
C THR A 24 10.90 13.96 8.78
N ALA A 25 11.48 13.07 7.98
CA ALA A 25 10.78 11.93 7.38
C ALA A 25 10.16 11.03 8.45
N TYR A 26 10.89 10.69 9.51
CA TYR A 26 10.38 9.87 10.62
C TYR A 26 9.16 10.53 11.30
N PHE A 27 9.25 11.81 11.67
CA PHE A 27 8.15 12.48 12.36
C PHE A 27 6.94 12.73 11.47
N VAL A 28 7.14 13.10 10.20
CA VAL A 28 6.05 13.24 9.21
C VAL A 28 5.34 11.88 9.06
N ASN A 29 6.09 10.80 8.81
CA ASN A 29 5.53 9.46 8.65
C ASN A 29 4.75 9.00 9.89
N LYS A 30 5.22 9.36 11.09
CA LYS A 30 4.62 8.97 12.36
C LYS A 30 3.37 9.78 12.71
N ILE A 31 3.41 11.10 12.51
CA ILE A 31 2.29 12.00 12.81
C ILE A 31 1.13 11.79 11.83
N TRP A 32 1.44 11.61 10.54
CA TRP A 32 0.43 11.48 9.49
C TRP A 32 -0.17 10.07 9.41
N GLY A 33 0.28 9.15 10.28
CA GLY A 33 -0.19 7.77 10.28
C GLY A 33 0.20 6.98 9.03
N ILE A 34 1.06 7.53 8.17
CA ILE A 34 1.55 6.87 6.95
C ILE A 34 2.31 5.58 7.30
N SER A 35 2.95 5.56 8.48
CA SER A 35 3.60 4.37 9.04
C SER A 35 2.69 3.50 9.92
N ARG A 36 1.37 3.73 9.94
CA ARG A 36 0.43 2.76 10.54
C ARG A 36 0.34 1.55 9.63
N ARG A 37 0.96 0.47 10.07
CA ARG A 37 0.82 -0.84 9.49
C ARG A 37 -0.25 -1.62 10.24
N TYR A 38 -1.27 -2.08 9.53
CA TYR A 38 -2.18 -3.10 10.04
C TYR A 38 -1.46 -4.45 10.07
N ASP A 39 -1.55 -5.15 11.20
CA ASP A 39 -1.15 -6.56 11.27
C ASP A 39 -2.25 -7.40 10.61
N LEU A 40 -2.03 -7.78 9.35
CA LEU A 40 -2.99 -8.54 8.56
C LEU A 40 -2.74 -10.03 8.78
N VAL A 41 -3.64 -10.69 9.53
CA VAL A 41 -3.52 -12.11 9.88
C VAL A 41 -3.49 -12.96 8.61
N GLY A 42 -2.41 -13.73 8.42
CA GLY A 42 -2.21 -14.60 7.27
C GLY A 42 -1.76 -13.89 5.99
N ALA A 43 -1.47 -12.59 6.06
CA ALA A 43 -0.95 -11.84 4.92
C ALA A 43 0.54 -12.11 4.70
N GLN A 44 1.00 -11.83 3.48
CA GLN A 44 2.40 -11.97 3.10
C GLN A 44 3.31 -11.06 3.94
N ALA A 45 4.45 -11.59 4.36
CA ALA A 45 5.48 -10.85 5.07
C ALA A 45 6.22 -9.91 4.11
N HIS A 46 5.60 -8.77 3.77
CA HIS A 46 6.18 -7.73 2.92
C HIS A 46 6.06 -6.34 3.59
N PRO A 47 7.08 -5.45 3.55
CA PRO A 47 7.09 -4.16 4.25
C PRO A 47 5.94 -3.21 3.92
N LEU A 48 5.36 -3.30 2.73
CA LEU A 48 4.19 -2.48 2.34
C LEU A 48 2.84 -3.11 2.72
N VAL A 49 2.77 -4.42 2.96
CA VAL A 49 1.50 -5.06 3.34
C VAL A 49 1.02 -4.52 4.69
N GLY A 50 -0.23 -4.10 4.76
CA GLY A 50 -0.83 -3.44 5.91
C GLY A 50 -0.57 -1.93 5.99
N CYS A 51 0.28 -1.36 5.13
CA CYS A 51 0.53 0.07 5.06
C CYS A 51 -0.38 0.75 4.03
N SER A 52 -0.53 2.06 4.14
CA SER A 52 -1.13 2.87 3.08
C SER A 52 -0.31 2.71 1.80
N MET A 53 -1.00 2.61 0.65
CA MET A 53 -0.35 2.54 -0.65
C MET A 53 0.55 3.77 -0.87
N PRO A 54 1.81 3.60 -1.28
CA PRO A 54 2.63 4.69 -1.79
C PRO A 54 1.96 5.34 -3.01
N ASP A 55 2.04 6.66 -3.14
CA ASP A 55 1.45 7.33 -4.30
C ASP A 55 2.39 7.25 -5.50
N PHE A 56 2.16 6.27 -6.39
CA PHE A 56 3.00 6.04 -7.55
C PHE A 56 2.76 7.09 -8.63
N GLN A 57 3.84 7.65 -9.18
CA GLN A 57 3.75 8.48 -10.36
C GLN A 57 3.69 7.61 -11.62
N LEU A 58 2.61 7.79 -12.38
CA LEU A 58 2.37 7.15 -13.66
C LEU A 58 3.22 7.81 -14.76
N GLU A 59 3.40 7.11 -15.89
CA GLU A 59 4.15 7.63 -17.05
C GLU A 59 3.53 8.91 -17.64
N ASP A 60 2.21 9.08 -17.52
CA ASP A 60 1.48 10.29 -17.96
C ASP A 60 1.67 11.50 -17.00
N GLY A 61 2.43 11.33 -15.91
CA GLY A 61 2.69 12.36 -14.90
C GLY A 61 1.61 12.47 -13.83
N SER A 62 0.48 11.77 -13.98
CA SER A 62 -0.55 11.68 -12.95
C SER A 62 -0.15 10.69 -11.84
N TYR A 63 -0.90 10.69 -10.74
CA TYR A 63 -0.63 9.87 -9.57
C TYR A 63 -1.66 8.75 -9.42
N LEU A 64 -1.22 7.57 -8.98
CA LEU A 64 -2.07 6.39 -8.85
C LEU A 64 -3.27 6.64 -7.93
N GLY A 65 -3.10 7.43 -6.85
CA GLY A 65 -4.19 7.79 -5.95
C GLY A 65 -5.39 8.45 -6.65
N SER A 66 -5.17 9.15 -7.78
CA SER A 66 -6.24 9.76 -8.58
C SER A 66 -7.10 8.76 -9.38
N LYS A 67 -6.69 7.49 -9.42
CA LYS A 67 -7.42 6.40 -10.09
C LYS A 67 -8.18 5.50 -9.12
N LEU A 68 -8.07 5.75 -7.80
CA LEU A 68 -8.62 4.91 -6.73
C LEU A 68 -9.84 5.54 -6.04
N HIS A 69 -10.84 5.95 -6.82
CA HIS A 69 -12.01 6.66 -6.29
C HIS A 69 -13.25 5.79 -6.06
N GLU A 70 -13.24 4.53 -6.52
CA GLU A 70 -14.43 3.67 -6.48
C GLU A 70 -14.73 3.05 -5.11
N GLY A 71 -13.81 3.12 -4.15
CA GLY A 71 -13.99 2.50 -2.83
C GLY A 71 -14.20 0.98 -2.89
N LYS A 72 -13.63 0.32 -3.89
CA LYS A 72 -13.62 -1.15 -4.05
C LYS A 72 -12.23 -1.68 -3.77
N PHE A 73 -12.11 -3.00 -3.66
CA PHE A 73 -10.80 -3.63 -3.78
C PHE A 73 -10.23 -3.31 -5.17
N MET A 74 -8.93 -3.11 -5.27
CA MET A 74 -8.27 -2.80 -6.55
C MET A 74 -7.03 -3.65 -6.71
N THR A 75 -6.98 -4.41 -7.79
CA THR A 75 -5.75 -5.06 -8.25
C THR A 75 -5.03 -4.09 -9.18
N VAL A 76 -3.84 -3.64 -8.79
CA VAL A 76 -2.98 -2.79 -9.61
C VAL A 76 -1.86 -3.63 -10.16
N ASP A 77 -1.69 -3.60 -11.48
CA ASP A 77 -0.72 -4.40 -12.21
C ASP A 77 0.24 -3.49 -12.98
N PHE A 78 1.53 -3.57 -12.63
CA PHE A 78 2.62 -2.84 -13.27
C PHE A 78 3.35 -3.65 -14.34
N SER A 79 2.96 -4.91 -14.51
CA SER A 79 3.57 -5.88 -15.41
C SER A 79 2.65 -6.29 -16.57
N SER A 80 1.37 -5.91 -16.52
CA SER A 80 0.33 -6.33 -17.47
C SER A 80 0.23 -7.86 -17.57
N SER A 81 0.11 -8.51 -16.42
CA SER A 81 -0.06 -9.95 -16.27
C SER A 81 -1.47 -10.39 -16.68
N GLN A 82 -1.55 -11.12 -17.79
CA GLN A 82 -2.79 -11.68 -18.29
C GLN A 82 -3.47 -12.62 -17.28
N LEU A 83 -2.68 -13.39 -16.53
CA LEU A 83 -3.23 -14.28 -15.48
C LEU A 83 -3.96 -13.49 -14.39
N LEU A 84 -3.48 -12.29 -14.06
CA LEU A 84 -4.04 -11.45 -13.00
C LEU A 84 -5.28 -10.71 -13.48
N GLU A 85 -5.27 -10.26 -14.74
CA GLU A 85 -6.44 -9.70 -15.43
C GLU A 85 -7.58 -10.72 -15.46
N GLU A 86 -7.33 -11.92 -15.99
CA GLU A 86 -8.31 -13.01 -16.06
C GLU A 86 -8.85 -13.41 -14.67
N ALA A 87 -7.99 -13.48 -13.65
CA ALA A 87 -8.42 -13.79 -12.30
C ALA A 87 -9.28 -12.68 -11.67
N THR A 88 -9.01 -11.42 -12.00
CA THR A 88 -9.77 -10.27 -11.47
C THR A 88 -11.13 -10.14 -12.18
N ASP A 89 -11.21 -10.48 -13.47
CA ASP A 89 -12.47 -10.48 -14.23
C ASP A 89 -13.54 -11.38 -13.61
N LEU A 90 -13.14 -12.51 -13.02
CA LEU A 90 -14.04 -13.43 -12.30
C LEU A 90 -14.70 -12.79 -11.06
N VAL A 91 -14.12 -11.71 -10.53
CA VAL A 91 -14.59 -11.02 -9.31
C VAL A 91 -14.78 -9.51 -9.53
N GLN A 92 -14.89 -9.06 -10.78
CA GLN A 92 -14.93 -7.64 -11.20
C GLN A 92 -15.99 -6.79 -10.48
N ASN A 93 -17.09 -7.41 -10.02
CA ASN A 93 -18.15 -6.72 -9.27
C ASN A 93 -17.65 -6.18 -7.92
N ARG A 94 -16.59 -6.77 -7.35
CA ARG A 94 -16.04 -6.44 -6.03
C ARG A 94 -14.59 -5.98 -6.07
N VAL A 95 -13.84 -6.38 -7.09
CA VAL A 95 -12.41 -6.08 -7.26
C VAL A 95 -12.22 -5.43 -8.63
N GLY A 96 -11.77 -4.17 -8.66
CA GLY A 96 -11.35 -3.51 -9.89
C GLY A 96 -9.98 -4.01 -10.35
N TYR A 97 -9.70 -3.89 -11.65
CA TYR A 97 -8.39 -4.15 -12.24
C TYR A 97 -7.86 -2.87 -12.87
N LEU A 98 -6.60 -2.55 -12.62
CA LEU A 98 -5.89 -1.41 -13.21
C LEU A 98 -4.50 -1.84 -13.66
N SER A 99 -4.33 -2.03 -14.96
CA SER A 99 -3.02 -2.13 -15.58
C SER A 99 -2.46 -0.72 -15.84
N CYS A 100 -1.26 -0.43 -15.34
CA CYS A 100 -0.62 0.86 -15.54
C CYS A 100 0.90 0.78 -15.47
N PHE A 101 1.59 1.68 -16.17
CA PHE A 101 3.04 1.84 -16.05
C PHE A 101 3.36 3.03 -15.13
N VAL A 102 4.30 2.80 -14.22
CA VAL A 102 4.81 3.79 -13.25
C VAL A 102 6.29 4.01 -13.46
N LYS A 103 6.75 5.23 -13.17
CA LYS A 103 8.16 5.60 -13.35
C LYS A 103 9.11 4.81 -12.45
N ASP A 104 8.66 4.56 -11.22
CA ASP A 104 9.37 3.72 -10.26
C ASP A 104 8.38 2.74 -9.65
N ARG A 105 8.63 1.45 -9.91
CA ARG A 105 7.81 0.34 -9.42
C ARG A 105 8.17 -0.07 -7.99
N LEU A 106 9.26 0.47 -7.42
CA LEU A 106 9.81 0.08 -6.12
C LEU A 106 10.01 -1.44 -6.01
N GLY A 107 10.35 -2.10 -7.12
CA GLY A 107 10.53 -3.55 -7.19
C GLY A 107 9.26 -4.39 -7.26
N MET A 108 8.07 -3.78 -7.46
CA MET A 108 6.80 -4.51 -7.53
C MET A 108 6.28 -4.69 -8.95
N ASN A 109 5.71 -5.86 -9.22
CA ASN A 109 4.98 -6.15 -10.45
C ASN A 109 3.46 -6.01 -10.28
N ALA A 110 2.91 -6.28 -9.09
CA ALA A 110 1.49 -6.09 -8.83
C ALA A 110 1.20 -5.88 -7.34
N MET A 111 0.03 -5.31 -7.04
CA MET A 111 -0.48 -5.19 -5.67
C MET A 111 -2.00 -5.30 -5.62
N LEU A 112 -2.50 -5.73 -4.45
CA LEU A 112 -3.92 -5.71 -4.12
C LEU A 112 -4.14 -4.65 -3.04
N LEU A 113 -5.07 -3.74 -3.33
CA LEU A 113 -5.48 -2.67 -2.44
C LEU A 113 -6.87 -2.96 -1.88
N ARG A 114 -7.04 -2.64 -0.61
CA ARG A 114 -8.34 -2.59 0.05
C ARG A 114 -9.09 -1.32 -0.36
N PRO A 115 -10.42 -1.27 -0.16
CA PRO A 115 -11.24 -0.07 -0.34
C PRO A 115 -10.74 1.19 0.36
N ASP A 116 -9.96 1.03 1.44
CA ASP A 116 -9.37 2.13 2.23
C ASP A 116 -7.97 2.54 1.76
N GLY A 117 -7.48 1.98 0.64
CA GLY A 117 -6.15 2.29 0.08
C GLY A 117 -4.99 1.57 0.81
N VAL A 118 -5.28 0.66 1.73
CA VAL A 118 -4.26 -0.16 2.40
C VAL A 118 -3.87 -1.33 1.50
N VAL A 119 -2.57 -1.58 1.39
CA VAL A 119 -2.02 -2.71 0.63
C VAL A 119 -2.30 -4.01 1.38
N ALA A 120 -3.00 -4.96 0.75
CA ALA A 120 -3.28 -6.28 1.30
C ALA A 120 -2.32 -7.36 0.79
N TRP A 121 -1.74 -7.18 -0.40
CA TRP A 121 -0.83 -8.15 -1.02
C TRP A 121 0.06 -7.47 -2.07
N VAL A 122 1.24 -8.04 -2.32
CA VAL A 122 2.24 -7.53 -3.26
C VAL A 122 2.92 -8.70 -3.98
N ALA A 123 3.12 -8.58 -5.29
CA ALA A 123 4.09 -9.40 -6.04
C ALA A 123 5.31 -8.55 -6.41
N GLU A 124 6.48 -8.94 -5.92
CA GLU A 124 7.77 -8.37 -6.34
C GLU A 124 8.26 -9.02 -7.65
N ASP A 125 8.17 -10.35 -7.72
CA ASP A 125 8.55 -11.15 -8.89
C ASP A 125 7.30 -11.64 -9.66
N GLU A 126 7.26 -12.93 -10.02
CA GLU A 126 6.15 -13.55 -10.72
C GLU A 126 4.85 -13.50 -9.91
N VAL A 127 3.76 -13.10 -10.58
CA VAL A 127 2.42 -13.04 -9.98
C VAL A 127 1.90 -14.45 -9.70
N LYS A 128 1.73 -14.77 -8.42
CA LYS A 128 1.13 -16.04 -7.98
C LYS A 128 -0.33 -15.86 -7.63
N ILE A 129 -1.23 -16.32 -8.51
CA ILE A 129 -2.69 -16.17 -8.35
C ILE A 129 -3.21 -16.76 -7.05
N ASP A 130 -2.65 -17.88 -6.57
CA ASP A 130 -3.06 -18.48 -5.29
C ASP A 130 -2.80 -17.55 -4.10
N SER A 131 -1.68 -16.82 -4.12
CA SER A 131 -1.35 -15.86 -3.07
C SER A 131 -2.26 -14.63 -3.11
N TRP A 132 -2.64 -14.17 -4.30
CA TRP A 132 -3.62 -13.10 -4.49
C TRP A 132 -5.02 -13.53 -4.03
N LYS A 133 -5.46 -14.75 -4.38
CA LYS A 133 -6.74 -15.33 -3.92
C LYS A 133 -6.76 -15.48 -2.40
N LEU A 134 -5.66 -15.97 -1.81
CA LEU A 134 -5.54 -16.10 -0.36
C LEU A 134 -5.69 -14.75 0.33
N ALA A 135 -5.01 -13.70 -0.17
CA ALA A 135 -5.14 -12.35 0.37
C ALA A 135 -6.57 -11.79 0.25
N LEU A 136 -7.24 -12.01 -0.88
CA LEU A 136 -8.66 -11.63 -1.04
C LEU A 136 -9.59 -12.40 -0.11
N SER A 137 -9.35 -13.70 0.10
CA SER A 137 -10.21 -14.57 0.90
C SER A 137 -10.30 -14.15 2.37
N GLN A 138 -9.32 -13.40 2.87
CA GLN A 138 -9.33 -12.82 4.22
C GLN A 138 -10.41 -11.76 4.42
N TRP A 139 -10.88 -11.15 3.33
CA TRP A 139 -11.80 -10.01 3.37
C TRP A 139 -13.08 -10.24 2.60
N MET A 140 -13.07 -11.17 1.64
CA MET A 140 -14.21 -11.50 0.83
C MET A 140 -14.41 -13.01 0.80
N ILE A 141 -15.67 -13.42 0.90
CA ILE A 141 -16.05 -14.78 0.51
C ILE A 141 -15.93 -14.83 -1.01
N LEU A 142 -14.89 -15.50 -1.50
CA LEU A 142 -14.76 -15.87 -2.90
C LEU A 142 -15.83 -16.95 -3.16
N SER A 143 -16.91 -16.57 -3.84
CA SER A 143 -17.97 -17.51 -4.19
C SER A 143 -17.45 -18.41 -5.31
N GLY A 144 -16.95 -19.58 -4.93
CA GLY A 144 -16.28 -20.50 -5.84
C GLY A 144 -16.02 -21.88 -5.24
N GLU A 145 -16.92 -22.36 -4.38
CA GLU A 145 -17.09 -23.79 -4.04
C GLU A 145 -18.57 -23.99 -3.67
N ALA A 146 -19.39 -24.31 -4.66
CA ALA A 146 -20.66 -25.03 -4.57
C ALA A 146 -20.98 -25.63 -5.95
#